data_AF-A0A9P6QZ70-F1
#
_entry.id   AF-A0A9P6QZ70-F1
#
_cell.length_a   1.000
_cell.length_b   1.000
_cell.length_c   1.000
_cell.angle_alpha   90.00
_cell.angle_beta   90.00
_cell.angle_gamma   90.00
#
_symmetry.space_group_name_H-M   'P 1'
#
loop_
_entity.id
_entity.type
_entity.pdbx_description
1 polymer ?
#
loop_
_entity_poly.entity_id
_entity_poly.type
_entity_poly.pdbx_seq_one_letter_code
_entity_poly.pdbx_strand_id
1 'polypeptide(L)'
;MRMMIRVFDTQNVFLGYLSSPDLGVADVALGRDKQNDSIGAIVDAWTWVGDVMPEGATALLPLPSGAYRVEVASQKEFTPGVYPQDFEIFDLGTYNILTNNGVQNETLMNDMVSRASF
;
A
#
# COMPACT_ATOMS: atom_id res chain seq x y z
N MET A 1 -0.19 -13.50 -8.28
CA MET A 1 0.39 -13.21 -6.96
C MET A 1 -0.41 -12.07 -6.35
N ARG A 2 -0.89 -12.21 -5.11
CA ARG A 2 -1.68 -11.16 -4.47
C ARG A 2 -0.74 -10.18 -3.77
N MET A 3 -0.78 -8.91 -4.15
CA MET A 3 -0.05 -7.83 -3.50
C MET A 3 -1.03 -6.90 -2.81
N MET A 4 -0.75 -6.52 -1.57
CA MET A 4 -1.55 -5.53 -0.84
C MET A 4 -0.63 -4.46 -0.30
N ILE A 5 -1.07 -3.19 -0.33
CA ILE A 5 -0.36 -2.10 0.35
C ILE A 5 -1.17 -1.76 1.60
N ARG A 6 -0.58 -2.02 2.76
CA ARG A 6 -1.22 -1.93 4.08
C ARG A 6 -0.72 -0.68 4.80
N VAL A 7 -1.64 0.07 5.39
CA VAL A 7 -1.34 1.27 6.17
C VAL A 7 -1.60 1.01 7.64
N PHE A 8 -0.66 1.43 8.48
CA PHE A 8 -0.71 1.31 9.93
C PHE A 8 -0.49 2.67 10.59
N ASP A 9 -1.06 2.86 11.77
CA ASP A 9 -0.68 3.98 12.63
C ASP A 9 0.70 3.76 13.29
N THR A 10 1.15 4.75 14.06
CA THR A 10 2.41 4.67 14.83
C THR A 10 2.43 3.61 15.93
N GLN A 11 1.27 3.04 16.28
CA GLN A 11 1.12 1.96 17.25
C GLN A 11 1.02 0.58 16.57
N ASN A 12 1.27 0.52 15.25
CA ASN A 12 1.16 -0.68 14.41
C ASN A 12 -0.26 -1.25 14.32
N VAL A 13 -1.28 -0.40 14.53
CA VAL A 13 -2.68 -0.78 14.30
C VAL A 13 -2.98 -0.64 12.81
N PHE A 14 -3.50 -1.72 12.21
CA PHE A 14 -3.90 -1.71 10.81
C PHE A 14 -5.11 -0.80 10.59
N LEU A 15 -4.97 0.17 9.71
CA LEU A 15 -6.01 1.16 9.40
C LEU A 15 -6.77 0.82 8.12
N GLY A 16 -6.13 0.15 7.18
CA GLY A 16 -6.73 -0.22 5.90
C GLY A 16 -5.71 -0.39 4.79
N TYR A 17 -6.24 -0.66 3.59
CA TYR A 17 -5.48 -0.74 2.36
C TYR A 17 -5.30 0.66 1.76
N LEU A 18 -4.12 0.94 1.22
CA LEU A 18 -3.83 2.21 0.57
C LEU A 18 -4.78 2.42 -0.62
N SER A 19 -5.31 3.63 -0.77
CA SER A 19 -6.06 4.01 -1.98
C SER A 19 -5.34 5.11 -2.75
N SER A 20 -5.24 4.93 -4.05
CA SER A 20 -4.81 5.92 -5.03
C SER A 20 -6.01 6.39 -5.84
N PRO A 21 -6.14 7.70 -6.10
CA PRO A 21 -7.17 8.23 -7.00
C PRO A 21 -7.13 7.58 -8.40
N ASP A 22 -5.93 7.26 -8.89
CA ASP A 22 -5.72 6.79 -10.27
C ASP A 22 -5.76 5.26 -10.38
N LEU A 23 -5.37 4.54 -9.32
CA LEU A 23 -5.21 3.08 -9.33
C LEU A 23 -6.26 2.34 -8.49
N GLY A 24 -7.10 3.06 -7.73
CA GLY A 24 -8.11 2.46 -6.87
C GLY A 24 -7.55 2.01 -5.52
N VAL A 25 -7.97 0.85 -5.02
CA VAL A 25 -7.55 0.32 -3.71
C VAL A 25 -6.51 -0.78 -3.88
N ALA A 26 -5.45 -0.76 -3.09
CA ALA A 26 -4.40 -1.75 -3.06
C ALA A 26 -4.76 -2.99 -2.20
N ASP A 27 -5.97 -3.54 -2.37
CA ASP A 27 -6.51 -4.68 -1.63
C ASP A 27 -6.63 -5.98 -2.46
N VAL A 28 -6.44 -5.85 -3.77
CA VAL A 28 -6.56 -6.92 -4.76
C VAL A 28 -5.21 -7.39 -5.29
N ALA A 29 -5.20 -8.57 -5.90
CA ALA A 29 -4.03 -9.10 -6.58
C ALA A 29 -3.65 -8.27 -7.80
N LEU A 30 -2.83 -7.24 -7.62
CA LEU A 30 -1.98 -6.74 -8.71
C LEU A 30 -0.89 -7.79 -8.91
N GLY A 31 -1.08 -8.63 -9.92
CA GLY A 31 -0.13 -9.67 -10.27
C GLY A 31 1.21 -9.05 -10.69
N ARG A 32 2.30 -9.78 -10.43
CA ARG A 32 3.58 -9.57 -11.12
C ARG A 32 3.33 -9.58 -12.63
N ASP A 33 3.53 -8.44 -13.29
CA ASP A 33 3.49 -8.37 -14.74
C ASP A 33 4.79 -8.95 -15.31
N LYS A 34 4.72 -10.18 -15.79
CA LYS A 34 5.87 -10.87 -16.41
C LYS A 34 6.38 -10.18 -17.67
N GLN A 35 5.60 -9.28 -18.29
CA GLN A 35 6.09 -8.47 -19.41
C GLN A 35 7.07 -7.38 -18.96
N ASN A 36 6.91 -6.88 -17.72
CA ASN A 36 7.72 -5.80 -17.16
C ASN A 36 8.88 -6.28 -16.25
N ASP A 37 8.99 -7.60 -16.02
CA ASP A 37 10.08 -8.22 -15.23
C ASP A 37 11.50 -7.86 -15.73
N SER A 38 11.65 -7.49 -17.00
CA SER A 38 12.95 -7.14 -17.59
C SER A 38 13.45 -5.73 -17.27
N ILE A 39 12.60 -4.87 -16.69
CA ILE A 39 12.90 -3.44 -16.40
C ILE A 39 12.98 -3.19 -14.87
N GLY A 40 12.97 -4.26 -14.07
CA GLY A 40 12.72 -4.20 -12.63
C GLY A 40 11.22 -4.24 -12.36
N ALA A 41 10.81 -4.93 -11.29
CA ALA A 41 9.42 -5.24 -10.96
C ALA A 41 8.59 -4.01 -10.56
N ILE A 42 8.42 -3.05 -11.48
CA ILE A 42 7.57 -1.89 -11.30
C ILE A 42 6.14 -2.34 -11.64
N VAL A 43 5.32 -2.58 -10.62
CA VAL A 43 3.92 -2.97 -10.82
C VAL A 43 3.01 -1.76 -10.99
N ASP A 44 3.35 -0.60 -10.38
CA ASP A 44 2.86 0.76 -10.72
C ASP A 44 3.32 1.75 -9.64
N ALA A 45 3.42 3.04 -9.96
CA ALA A 45 3.69 4.08 -8.96
C ALA A 45 2.38 4.49 -8.28
N TRP A 46 2.28 4.25 -6.97
CA TRP A 46 1.10 4.62 -6.19
C TRP A 46 1.22 6.06 -5.66
N THR A 47 0.27 6.90 -6.04
CA THR A 47 0.07 8.21 -5.41
C THR A 47 -0.84 8.04 -4.21
N TRP A 48 -0.37 8.42 -3.02
CA TRP A 48 -1.20 8.38 -1.82
C TRP A 48 -1.65 9.77 -1.41
N VAL A 49 -2.97 9.95 -1.34
CA VAL A 49 -3.60 11.19 -0.90
C VAL A 49 -4.17 11.07 0.52
N GLY A 50 -3.70 10.08 1.27
CA GLY A 50 -4.06 9.90 2.68
C GLY A 50 -5.40 9.24 2.95
N ASP A 51 -6.02 8.66 1.92
CA ASP A 51 -7.22 7.83 2.06
C ASP A 51 -6.84 6.35 2.15
N VAL A 52 -7.60 5.59 2.94
CA VAL A 52 -7.49 4.14 3.03
C VAL A 52 -8.85 3.47 2.85
N MET A 53 -8.85 2.20 2.45
CA MET A 53 -10.03 1.34 2.50
C MET A 53 -9.89 0.39 3.71
N PRO A 54 -10.63 0.62 4.81
CA PRO A 54 -10.65 -0.34 5.92
C PRO A 54 -11.15 -1.71 5.47
N GLU A 55 -10.69 -2.77 6.13
CA GLU A 55 -11.10 -4.13 5.78
C GLU A 55 -12.62 -4.32 5.95
N GLY A 56 -13.27 -4.80 4.88
CA GLY A 56 -14.73 -5.02 4.86
C GLY A 56 -15.56 -3.73 4.72
N ALA A 57 -14.94 -2.56 4.57
CA ALA A 57 -15.64 -1.31 4.29
C ALA A 57 -16.08 -1.24 2.82
N THR A 58 -17.07 -0.38 2.55
CA THR A 58 -17.56 -0.07 1.20
C THR A 58 -17.22 1.35 0.76
N ALA A 59 -16.52 2.12 1.60
CA ALA A 59 -16.17 3.51 1.36
C ALA A 59 -14.77 3.81 1.91
N LEU A 60 -14.08 4.73 1.25
CA LEU A 60 -12.78 5.23 1.67
C LEU A 60 -12.89 6.03 2.98
N LEU A 61 -11.87 5.89 3.81
CA LEU A 61 -11.69 6.61 5.05
C LEU A 61 -10.50 7.57 4.90
N PRO A 62 -10.72 8.90 4.95
CA PRO A 62 -9.62 9.84 5.01
C PRO A 62 -8.93 9.76 6.36
N LEU A 63 -7.61 9.62 6.33
CA LEU A 63 -6.80 9.68 7.54
C LEU A 63 -6.53 11.13 7.95
N PRO A 64 -6.51 11.43 9.25
CA PRO A 64 -6.12 12.76 9.73
C PRO A 64 -4.63 13.03 9.46
N SER A 65 -4.20 14.28 9.63
CA SER A 65 -2.78 14.61 9.63
C SER A 65 -2.03 13.77 10.67
N GLY A 66 -0.96 13.11 10.26
CA GLY A 66 -0.24 12.17 11.11
C GLY A 66 0.85 11.41 10.38
N ALA A 67 1.59 10.61 11.15
CA ALA A 67 2.61 9.70 10.65
C ALA A 67 2.03 8.29 10.53
N TYR A 68 2.26 7.63 9.41
CA TYR A 68 1.70 6.33 9.09
C TYR A 68 2.78 5.41 8.52
N ARG A 69 2.84 4.18 9.02
CA ARG A 69 3.72 3.16 8.47
C ARG A 69 3.02 2.46 7.30
N VAL A 70 3.75 2.26 6.22
CA VAL A 70 3.22 1.61 5.02
C VAL A 70 4.03 0.35 4.72
N GLU A 71 3.35 -0.75 4.46
CA GLU A 71 3.96 -2.03 4.13
C GLU A 71 3.38 -2.59 2.84
N VAL A 72 4.21 -3.28 2.06
CA VAL A 72 3.76 -4.13 0.96
C VAL A 72 3.75 -5.58 1.44
N ALA A 73 2.60 -6.24 1.32
CA ALA A 73 2.46 -7.66 1.59
C ALA A 73 2.26 -8.42 0.26
N SER A 74 3.21 -9.26 -0.11
CA SER A 74 3.16 -10.12 -1.30
C SER A 74 2.92 -11.57 -0.90
N GLN A 75 1.86 -12.18 -1.42
CA GLN A 75 1.52 -13.57 -1.09
C GLN A 75 2.58 -14.53 -1.65
N LYS A 76 3.12 -15.39 -0.79
CA LYS A 76 4.04 -16.47 -1.18
C LYS A 76 3.33 -17.45 -2.12
N GLU A 77 4.07 -17.99 -3.08
CA GLU A 77 3.52 -18.93 -4.06
C GLU A 77 2.94 -20.17 -3.36
N PHE A 78 1.82 -20.68 -3.87
CA PHE A 78 1.15 -21.89 -3.38
C PHE A 78 0.69 -21.89 -1.90
N THR A 79 0.54 -20.71 -1.29
CA THR A 79 0.02 -20.58 0.08
C THR A 79 -1.47 -20.23 0.11
N PRO A 80 -2.20 -20.57 1.19
CA PRO A 80 -3.62 -20.21 1.34
C PRO A 80 -3.92 -18.71 1.35
N GLY A 81 -2.93 -17.85 1.66
CA GLY A 81 -3.09 -16.41 1.69
C GLY A 81 -3.56 -15.87 3.05
N VAL A 82 -3.17 -16.54 4.14
CA VAL A 82 -3.39 -16.10 5.52
C VAL A 82 -2.29 -15.11 5.93
N TYR A 83 -2.64 -13.85 6.07
CA TYR A 83 -1.73 -12.82 6.60
C TYR A 83 -1.52 -12.97 8.11
N PRO A 84 -0.31 -12.75 8.65
CA PRO A 84 0.93 -12.41 7.93
C PRO A 84 1.74 -13.63 7.46
N GLN A 85 1.41 -14.85 7.90
CA GLN A 85 2.25 -16.05 7.73
C GLN A 85 2.57 -16.40 6.27
N ASP A 86 1.57 -16.24 5.40
CA ASP A 86 1.63 -16.61 3.98
C ASP A 86 2.15 -15.48 3.09
N PHE A 87 2.62 -14.38 3.68
CA PHE A 87 3.09 -13.21 2.95
C PHE A 87 4.58 -12.96 3.21
N GLU A 88 5.24 -12.44 2.19
CA GLU A 88 6.48 -11.69 2.32
C GLU A 88 6.12 -10.22 2.52
N ILE A 89 6.69 -9.59 3.55
CA ILE A 89 6.34 -8.24 3.98
C ILE A 89 7.54 -7.34 3.80
N PHE A 90 7.34 -6.23 3.09
CA PHE A 90 8.33 -5.18 2.88
C PHE A 90 7.86 -3.89 3.54
N ASP A 91 8.62 -3.41 4.52
CA ASP A 91 8.37 -2.12 5.16
C ASP A 91 8.88 -1.00 4.22
N LEU A 92 7.96 -0.12 3.81
CA LEU A 92 8.25 1.04 2.97
C LEU A 92 8.62 2.28 3.78
N GLY A 93 8.53 2.20 5.11
CA GLY A 93 8.81 3.26 6.05
C GLY A 93 7.58 4.04 6.49
N THR A 94 7.84 5.20 7.08
CA THR A 94 6.82 6.07 7.66
C THR A 94 6.62 7.31 6.78
N TYR A 95 5.37 7.58 6.44
CA TYR A 95 4.95 8.71 5.63
C TYR A 95 4.09 9.65 6.46
N ASN A 96 4.26 10.95 6.26
CA ASN A 96 3.47 11.96 6.95
C ASN A 96 2.37 12.48 6.02
N ILE A 97 1.13 12.39 6.49
CA ILE A 97 -0.01 13.06 5.86
C ILE A 97 -0.15 14.43 6.51
N LEU A 98 -0.32 15.45 5.66
CA LEU A 98 -0.66 16.80 6.09
C LEU A 98 -1.99 17.19 5.44
N THR A 99 -3.05 17.23 6.24
CA THR A 99 -4.36 17.77 5.83
C THR A 99 -4.39 19.28 6.10
N ASN A 100 -4.58 20.08 5.06
CA ASN A 100 -4.78 21.53 5.16
C ASN A 100 -6.25 21.87 4.87
N ASN A 101 -6.99 22.39 5.84
CA ASN A 101 -8.40 22.81 5.67
C ASN A 101 -9.33 21.74 5.05
N GLY A 102 -9.11 20.46 5.37
CA GLY A 102 -9.88 19.35 4.81
C GLY A 102 -9.46 18.88 3.42
N VAL A 103 -8.41 19.48 2.84
CA VAL A 103 -7.76 19.02 1.60
C VAL A 103 -6.47 18.30 1.97
N GLN A 104 -6.39 17.02 1.61
CA GLN A 104 -5.19 16.20 1.78
C GLN A 104 -4.10 16.68 0.80
N ASN A 105 -2.88 16.95 1.26
CA ASN A 105 -1.76 17.18 0.35
C ASN A 105 -1.29 15.83 -0.22
N GLU A 106 -1.18 15.75 -1.55
CA GLU A 106 -0.70 14.54 -2.23
C GLU A 106 0.73 14.24 -1.79
N THR A 107 0.97 13.03 -1.29
CA THR A 107 2.31 12.53 -1.01
C THR A 107 2.68 11.53 -2.10
N LEU A 108 3.56 11.96 -3.01
CA LEU A 108 4.15 11.08 -4.02
C LEU A 108 5.09 10.09 -3.33
N MET A 109 4.67 8.83 -3.23
CA MET A 109 5.51 7.75 -2.71
C MET A 109 6.43 7.21 -3.81
N ASN A 110 7.39 8.04 -4.24
CA ASN A 110 8.37 7.66 -5.26
C ASN A 110 9.34 6.54 -4.81
N ASP A 111 9.39 6.22 -3.51
CA ASP A 111 10.39 5.30 -2.91
C ASP A 111 9.93 3.83 -2.83
N MET A 112 8.71 3.53 -3.31
CA MET A 112 8.19 2.15 -3.35
C MET A 112 8.93 1.23 -4.35
N VAL A 113 9.71 1.81 -5.26
CA VAL A 113 10.14 1.17 -6.51
C VAL A 113 11.53 0.51 -6.42
N SER A 114 12.36 0.87 -5.42
CA SER A 114 13.75 0.42 -5.37
C SER A 114 14.01 -0.76 -4.43
N ARG A 115 13.13 -1.04 -3.46
CA ARG A 115 13.44 -1.95 -2.34
C ARG A 115 12.74 -3.31 -2.37
N ALA A 116 11.76 -3.50 -3.25
CA ALA A 116 11.07 -4.78 -3.44
C ALA A 116 11.69 -5.65 -4.56
N SER A 117 12.82 -5.23 -5.12
CA SER A 117 13.49 -5.90 -6.25
C SER A 117 14.45 -7.00 -5.77
N PHE A 118 13.96 -8.25 -5.67
CA PHE A 118 14.76 -9.47 -5.76
C PHE A 118 14.03 -10.55 -6.56
#